data_AF-A0AA35RX68-F1
#
_entry.id   AF-A0AA35RX68-F1
#
_cell.length_a   1.000
_cell.length_b   1.000
_cell.length_c   1.000
_cell.angle_alpha   90.00
_cell.angle_beta   90.00
_cell.angle_gamma   90.00
#
_symmetry.space_group_name_H-M   'P 1'
#
loop_
_entity.id
_entity.type
_entity.pdbx_description
1 polymer ?
#
loop_
_entity_poly.entity_id
_entity_poly.type
_entity_poly.pdbx_seq_one_letter_code
_entity_poly.pdbx_strand_id
1 'polypeptide(L)'
;MLIWSTMLSKHFQRQVKSLCVFCRHEDRGCEWLGELAAFHTHFQSCPKSYALQTTEYVSAATGTESSLNATSRHTQQEEQPQSYKKPNEELEKWALQQLEQKLADLVRTQREVALAQENLDKVQEGQLQTPSYLTQVT
;
A
#
# COMPACT_ATOMS: atom_id res chain seq x y z
N MET A 1 7.44 13.80 -22.95
CA MET A 1 7.42 12.79 -21.87
C MET A 1 6.08 12.75 -21.11
N LEU A 2 4.91 12.79 -21.76
CA LEU A 2 3.61 12.79 -21.06
C LEU A 2 2.81 11.48 -21.22
N ILE A 3 3.16 10.66 -22.21
CA ILE A 3 2.38 9.46 -22.55
C ILE A 3 2.55 8.36 -21.50
N TRP A 4 3.76 8.21 -20.94
CA TRP A 4 4.07 7.14 -19.98
C TRP A 4 3.37 7.32 -18.62
N SER A 5 3.25 8.56 -18.16
CA SER A 5 2.51 8.89 -16.93
C SER A 5 1.03 8.48 -17.02
N THR A 6 0.40 8.70 -18.18
CA THR A 6 -1.02 8.31 -18.40
C THR A 6 -1.21 6.80 -18.51
N MET A 7 -0.25 6.06 -19.08
CA MET A 7 -0.31 4.60 -19.20
C MET A 7 -0.17 3.92 -17.83
N LEU A 8 0.76 4.39 -16.99
CA LEU A 8 0.93 3.88 -15.62
C LEU A 8 -0.34 4.10 -14.79
N SER A 9 -0.98 5.27 -14.93
CA SER A 9 -2.24 5.60 -14.26
C SER A 9 -3.39 4.68 -14.69
N LYS A 10 -3.53 4.37 -15.98
CA LYS A 10 -4.57 3.45 -16.49
C LYS A 10 -4.36 2.01 -16.01
N HIS A 11 -3.12 1.54 -15.99
CA HIS A 11 -2.81 0.19 -15.51
C HIS A 11 -3.11 0.07 -14.01
N PHE A 12 -2.68 1.04 -13.21
CA PHE A 12 -2.95 1.10 -11.79
C PHE A 12 -4.46 1.16 -11.49
N GLN A 13 -5.21 1.98 -12.24
CA GLN A 13 -6.65 2.07 -12.09
C GLN A 13 -7.37 0.75 -12.38
N ARG A 14 -6.90 -0.04 -13.36
CA ARG A 14 -7.43 -1.38 -13.64
C ARG A 14 -7.17 -2.34 -12.48
N GLN A 15 -5.94 -2.35 -11.96
CA GLN A 15 -5.56 -3.20 -10.82
C GLN A 15 -6.39 -2.89 -9.58
N VAL A 16 -6.61 -1.61 -9.27
CA VAL A 16 -7.45 -1.19 -8.14
C VAL A 16 -8.90 -1.66 -8.33
N LYS A 17 -9.44 -1.55 -9.55
CA LYS A 17 -10.82 -1.97 -9.85
C LYS A 17 -11.04 -3.49 -9.73
N SER A 18 -10.02 -4.31 -9.97
CA SER A 18 -10.10 -5.77 -9.84
C SER A 18 -9.90 -6.29 -8.42
N LEU A 19 -9.64 -5.42 -7.43
CA LEU A 19 -9.50 -5.86 -6.04
C LEU A 19 -10.82 -6.43 -5.50
N CYS A 20 -10.78 -7.61 -4.88
CA CYS A 20 -11.91 -8.13 -4.13
C CYS A 20 -12.07 -7.37 -2.82
N VAL A 21 -13.30 -6.91 -2.54
CA VAL A 21 -13.64 -6.13 -1.36
C VAL A 21 -14.93 -6.64 -0.73
N PHE A 22 -15.00 -6.57 0.59
CA PHE A 22 -16.22 -6.83 1.35
C PHE A 22 -17.18 -5.64 1.28
N CYS A 23 -18.47 -5.90 1.49
CA CYS A 23 -19.45 -4.83 1.63
C CYS A 23 -19.14 -3.96 2.85
N ARG A 24 -19.33 -2.64 2.74
CA ARG A 24 -19.23 -1.72 3.88
C ARG A 24 -20.18 -2.06 5.04
N HIS A 25 -21.26 -2.78 4.76
CA HIS A 25 -22.27 -3.20 5.74
C HIS A 25 -22.09 -4.67 6.18
N GLU A 26 -20.87 -5.22 6.11
CA GLU A 26 -20.54 -6.56 6.60
C GLU A 26 -20.89 -6.72 8.09
N ASP A 27 -20.67 -5.68 8.89
CA ASP A 27 -21.08 -5.55 10.30
C ASP A 27 -22.59 -5.75 10.52
N ARG A 28 -23.41 -5.48 9.48
CA ARG A 28 -24.87 -5.66 9.48
C ARG A 28 -25.30 -7.00 8.85
N GLY A 29 -24.35 -7.90 8.62
CA GLY A 29 -24.56 -9.21 8.00
C GLY A 29 -24.76 -9.14 6.50
N CYS A 30 -24.10 -8.19 5.81
CA CYS A 30 -24.01 -8.24 4.35
C CYS A 30 -22.85 -9.16 3.96
N GLU A 31 -23.17 -10.30 3.36
CA GLU A 31 -22.17 -11.31 2.94
C GLU A 31 -21.62 -11.05 1.53
N TRP A 32 -21.91 -9.88 0.95
CA TRP A 32 -21.46 -9.57 -0.40
C TRP A 32 -19.94 -9.37 -0.42
N LEU A 33 -19.28 -10.14 -1.29
CA LEU A 33 -17.86 -10.10 -1.61
C LEU A 33 -17.73 -10.08 -3.13
N GLY A 34 -16.99 -9.12 -3.67
CA GLY A 34 -16.82 -9.00 -5.11
C GLY A 34 -15.79 -7.96 -5.49
N GLU A 35 -15.60 -7.75 -6.79
CA GLU A 35 -14.64 -6.77 -7.29
C GLU A 35 -15.07 -5.33 -6.96
N LEU A 36 -14.08 -4.46 -6.70
CA LEU A 36 -14.29 -3.04 -6.45
C LEU A 36 -15.02 -2.35 -7.62
N ALA A 37 -14.81 -2.83 -8.85
CA ALA A 37 -15.56 -2.38 -10.03
C ALA A 37 -17.08 -2.57 -9.88
N ALA A 38 -17.51 -3.66 -9.25
CA ALA A 38 -18.91 -3.99 -9.03
C ALA A 38 -19.46 -3.45 -7.69
N PHE A 39 -18.59 -3.03 -6.78
CA PHE A 39 -18.94 -2.56 -5.45
C PHE A 39 -19.94 -1.40 -5.48
N HIS A 40 -19.76 -0.41 -6.36
CA HIS A 40 -20.66 0.75 -6.41
C HIS A 40 -22.11 0.34 -6.72
N THR A 41 -22.30 -0.60 -7.65
CA THR A 41 -23.61 -1.15 -8.01
C THR A 41 -24.26 -1.89 -6.84
N HIS A 42 -23.47 -2.71 -6.14
CA HIS A 42 -23.95 -3.37 -4.93
C HIS A 42 -24.29 -2.37 -3.83
N PHE A 43 -23.44 -1.38 -3.58
CA PHE A 43 -23.60 -0.42 -2.50
C PHE A 43 -24.93 0.36 -2.61
N GLN A 44 -25.32 0.76 -3.82
CA GLN A 44 -26.60 1.43 -4.07
C GLN A 44 -27.83 0.55 -3.80
N SER A 45 -27.71 -0.76 -3.97
CA SER A 45 -28.79 -1.73 -3.84
C SER A 45 -28.66 -2.60 -2.59
N CYS A 46 -27.71 -2.29 -1.70
CA CYS A 46 -27.37 -3.13 -0.57
C CYS A 46 -28.56 -3.22 0.39
N PRO A 47 -29.11 -4.41 0.67
CA PRO A 47 -30.29 -4.56 1.53
C PRO A 47 -30.01 -4.14 2.98
N LYS A 48 -28.73 -4.12 3.38
CA LYS A 48 -28.28 -3.72 4.72
C LYS A 48 -28.01 -2.21 4.85
N SER A 49 -28.13 -1.43 3.77
CA SER A 49 -28.00 0.03 3.81
C SER A 49 -29.21 0.69 4.50
N TYR A 50 -30.42 0.15 4.29
CA TYR A 50 -31.68 0.69 4.83
C TYR A 50 -32.17 0.03 6.12
N ALA A 51 -31.44 -0.95 6.67
CA ALA A 51 -31.86 -1.74 7.83
C ALA A 51 -32.09 -0.95 9.14
N LEU A 52 -31.85 0.37 9.14
CA LEU A 52 -32.20 1.28 10.23
C LEU A 52 -33.60 1.88 10.14
N GLN A 53 -34.33 1.79 9.02
CA GLN A 53 -35.66 2.41 8.92
C GLN A 53 -36.80 1.56 9.49
N THR A 54 -36.63 0.24 9.66
CA THR A 54 -37.73 -0.64 10.11
C THR A 54 -37.67 -1.00 11.58
N THR A 55 -36.52 -0.87 12.25
CA THR A 55 -36.42 -1.18 13.69
C THR A 55 -36.98 -0.05 14.57
N GLU A 56 -36.96 1.21 14.12
CA GLU A 56 -37.64 2.29 14.84
C GLU A 56 -39.17 2.24 14.66
N TYR A 57 -39.69 1.69 13.56
CA TYR A 57 -41.15 1.65 13.32
C TYR A 57 -41.85 0.47 14.02
N VAL A 58 -41.16 -0.66 14.20
CA VAL A 58 -41.72 -1.82 14.92
C VAL A 58 -41.66 -1.63 16.44
N SER A 59 -40.76 -0.79 16.94
CA SER A 59 -40.67 -0.45 18.37
C SER A 59 -41.75 0.53 18.83
N ALA A 60 -42.43 1.23 17.91
CA ALA A 60 -43.51 2.17 18.21
C ALA A 60 -44.90 1.51 18.33
N ALA A 61 -45.05 0.24 17.90
CA ALA A 61 -46.34 -0.46 17.88
C ALA A 61 -46.57 -1.42 19.06
N THR A 62 -45.53 -1.75 19.83
CA THR A 62 -45.65 -2.60 21.02
C THR A 62 -45.06 -1.88 22.22
N GLY A 63 -45.95 -1.20 22.96
CA GLY A 63 -45.59 -0.53 24.20
C GLY A 63 -45.07 -1.53 25.22
N THR A 64 -43.80 -1.39 25.58
CA THR A 64 -43.33 -1.66 26.93
C THR A 64 -42.18 -0.71 27.22
N GLU A 65 -42.45 0.14 28.19
CA GLU A 65 -41.58 1.12 28.80
C GLU A 65 -40.39 0.42 29.47
N SER A 66 -39.16 0.86 29.18
CA SER A 66 -38.08 0.90 30.16
C SER A 66 -36.89 1.67 29.61
N SER A 67 -36.90 2.96 29.92
CA SER A 67 -35.75 3.72 30.41
C SER A 67 -34.40 3.50 29.73
N LEU A 68 -34.05 4.37 28.77
CA LEU A 68 -32.72 4.98 28.76
C LEU A 68 -32.85 6.45 28.37
N ASN A 69 -32.76 7.30 29.39
CA ASN A 69 -32.51 8.73 29.28
C ASN A 69 -31.20 8.97 28.51
N ALA A 70 -31.28 9.88 27.55
CA ALA A 70 -30.44 11.07 27.40
C ALA A 70 -29.99 11.29 25.96
N THR A 71 -30.89 11.90 25.19
CA THR A 71 -30.53 12.80 24.11
C THR A 71 -29.68 13.93 24.67
N SER A 72 -28.50 14.18 24.09
CA SER A 72 -28.04 15.57 23.97
C SER A 72 -27.31 15.75 22.64
N ARG A 73 -27.92 16.61 21.81
CA ARG A 73 -27.39 17.13 20.56
C ARG A 73 -26.29 18.15 20.87
N HIS A 74 -25.21 18.19 20.09
CA HIS A 74 -24.55 19.41 19.59
C HIS A 74 -23.39 18.95 18.68
N THR A 75 -23.50 19.10 17.36
CA THR A 75 -23.02 20.25 16.56
C THR A 75 -21.49 20.37 16.52
N GLN A 76 -20.94 20.06 15.35
CA GLN A 76 -19.67 20.53 14.76
C GLN A 76 -18.52 20.84 15.73
N GLN A 77 -17.56 19.93 15.79
CA GLN A 77 -16.17 20.33 15.67
C GLN A 77 -15.36 19.23 14.98
N GLU A 78 -14.51 19.65 14.06
CA GLU A 78 -13.47 18.86 13.42
C GLU A 78 -12.65 18.11 14.48
N GLU A 79 -12.81 16.79 14.55
CA GLU A 79 -11.71 15.93 14.95
C GLU A 79 -11.51 14.91 13.84
N GLN A 80 -10.47 15.17 13.05
CA GLN A 80 -9.76 14.14 12.29
C GLN A 80 -9.63 12.90 13.19
N PRO A 81 -10.01 11.69 12.74
CA PRO A 81 -9.61 10.49 13.46
C PRO A 81 -8.09 10.34 13.26
N GLN A 82 -7.30 10.82 14.23
CA GLN A 82 -5.86 10.56 14.35
C GLN A 82 -5.55 9.10 14.73
N SER A 83 -6.46 8.16 14.44
CA SER A 83 -6.39 6.78 14.92
C SER A 83 -5.87 5.78 13.88
N TYR A 84 -5.21 6.27 12.81
CA TYR A 84 -4.60 5.40 11.78
C TYR A 84 -3.09 5.62 11.59
N LYS A 85 -2.45 6.56 12.30
CA LYS A 85 -1.05 6.92 12.04
C LYS A 85 -0.01 5.97 12.64
N LYS A 86 -0.32 5.25 13.72
CA LYS A 86 0.70 4.48 14.48
C LYS A 86 1.23 3.20 13.81
N PRO A 87 0.45 2.38 13.09
CA PRO A 87 1.01 1.18 12.42
C PRO A 87 1.86 1.51 11.19
N ASN A 88 1.76 2.75 10.67
CA ASN A 88 2.37 3.14 9.42
C ASN A 88 3.81 3.66 9.60
N GLU A 89 4.12 4.32 10.73
CA GLU A 89 5.46 4.90 10.94
C GLU A 89 6.57 3.85 11.11
N GLU A 90 6.29 2.72 11.76
CA GLU A 90 7.26 1.62 11.90
C GLU A 90 7.51 0.91 10.57
N LEU A 91 6.46 0.73 9.77
CA LEU A 91 6.56 0.15 8.44
C LEU A 91 7.32 1.08 7.48
N GLU A 92 7.04 2.38 7.54
CA GLU A 92 7.76 3.39 6.76
C GLU A 92 9.24 3.46 7.16
N LYS A 93 9.55 3.44 8.47
CA LYS A 93 10.95 3.39 8.94
C LYS A 93 11.67 2.13 8.49
N TRP A 94 11.04 0.97 8.59
CA TRP A 94 11.62 -0.28 8.11
C TRP A 94 11.86 -0.25 6.59
N ALA A 95 10.89 0.25 5.81
CA ALA A 95 11.01 0.36 4.36
C ALA A 95 12.13 1.34 3.95
N LEU A 96 12.24 2.48 4.63
CA LEU A 96 13.32 3.45 4.41
C LEU A 96 14.69 2.83 4.70
N GLN A 97 14.84 2.13 5.82
CA GLN A 97 16.08 1.46 6.17
C GLN A 97 16.50 0.40 5.13
N GLN A 98 15.54 -0.37 4.62
CA GLN A 98 15.80 -1.35 3.55
C GLN A 98 16.25 -0.67 2.25
N LEU A 99 15.66 0.48 1.90
CA LEU A 99 16.04 1.24 0.72
C LEU A 99 17.45 1.85 0.86
N GLU A 100 17.77 2.41 2.03
CA GLU A 100 19.10 2.97 2.32
C GLU A 100 20.19 1.89 2.22
N GLN A 101 19.94 0.70 2.76
CA GLN A 101 20.88 -0.42 2.66
C GLN A 101 21.13 -0.83 1.21
N LYS A 102 20.05 -0.99 0.42
CA LYS A 102 20.17 -1.33 -1.00
C LYS A 102 20.91 -0.25 -1.80
N LEU A 103 20.67 1.03 -1.49
CA LEU A 103 21.38 2.13 -2.12
C LEU A 103 22.89 2.06 -1.80
N ALA A 104 23.26 1.80 -0.55
CA ALA A 104 24.65 1.69 -0.13
C ALA A 104 25.37 0.50 -0.82
N ASP A 105 24.69 -0.64 -0.96
CA ASP A 105 25.23 -1.79 -1.67
C ASP A 105 25.42 -1.48 -3.16
N LEU A 106 24.44 -0.82 -3.80
CA LEU A 106 24.52 -0.45 -5.21
C LEU A 106 25.67 0.54 -5.49
N VAL A 107 25.87 1.52 -4.60
CA VAL A 107 27.00 2.46 -4.69
C VAL A 107 28.35 1.74 -4.53
N ARG A 108 28.42 0.73 -3.65
CA ARG A 108 29.63 -0.10 -3.49
C ARG A 108 29.93 -0.87 -4.77
N THR A 109 28.94 -1.56 -5.32
CA THR A 109 29.08 -2.30 -6.58
C THR A 109 29.46 -1.36 -7.73
N GLN A 110 28.90 -0.16 -7.79
CA GLN A 110 29.26 0.81 -8.82
C GLN A 110 30.74 1.23 -8.72
N ARG A 111 31.28 1.40 -7.51
CA ARG A 111 32.72 1.65 -7.31
C ARG A 111 33.57 0.46 -7.72
N GLU A 112 33.16 -0.76 -7.38
CA GLU A 112 33.87 -1.98 -7.77
C GLU A 112 33.92 -2.15 -9.29
N VAL A 113 32.80 -1.88 -9.98
CA VAL A 113 32.73 -1.88 -11.45
C VAL A 113 33.63 -0.79 -12.03
N ALA A 114 33.66 0.41 -11.46
CA ALA A 114 34.54 1.48 -11.93
C ALA A 114 36.03 1.10 -11.80
N LEU A 115 36.43 0.50 -10.67
CA LEU A 115 37.79 -0.01 -10.47
C LEU A 115 38.12 -1.17 -11.42
N ALA A 116 37.17 -2.08 -11.63
CA ALA A 116 37.34 -3.17 -12.58
C ALA A 116 37.49 -2.66 -14.01
N GLN A 117 36.74 -1.62 -14.39
CA GLN A 117 36.85 -0.97 -15.69
C GLN A 117 38.20 -0.27 -15.85
N GLU A 118 38.64 0.49 -14.84
CA GLU A 118 39.95 1.14 -14.85
C GLU A 118 41.09 0.11 -14.98
N ASN A 119 41.00 -1.02 -14.28
CA ASN A 119 41.96 -2.11 -14.42
C ASN A 119 41.90 -2.75 -15.82
N LEU A 120 40.71 -2.91 -16.40
CA LEU A 120 40.54 -3.42 -17.75
C LEU A 120 41.21 -2.49 -18.78
N ASP A 121 40.99 -1.18 -18.63
CA ASP A 121 41.57 -0.14 -19.49
C ASP A 121 43.11 -0.14 -19.36
N LYS A 122 43.65 -0.28 -18.14
CA LYS A 122 45.11 -0.43 -17.90
C LYS A 122 45.71 -1.71 -18.48
N VAL A 123 44.95 -2.81 -18.52
CA VAL A 123 45.37 -4.06 -19.20
C VAL A 123 45.38 -3.87 -20.71
N GLN A 124 44.37 -3.20 -21.27
CA GLN A 124 44.28 -2.90 -22.71
C GLN A 124 45.37 -1.92 -23.17
N GLU A 125 45.78 -0.99 -22.32
CA GLU A 125 46.90 -0.05 -22.57
C GLU A 125 48.30 -0.67 -22.29
N GLY A 126 48.38 -1.94 -21.88
CA GLY A 126 49.64 -2.66 -21.70
C GLY A 126 50.47 -2.24 -20.47
N GLN A 127 49.87 -1.60 -19.46
CA GLN A 127 50.58 -1.07 -18.29
C GLN A 127 50.64 -2.02 -17.08
N LEU A 128 49.93 -3.16 -17.11
CA LEU A 128 50.02 -4.17 -16.05
C LEU A 128 51.11 -5.21 -16.39
N GLN A 129 52.27 -5.07 -15.73
CA GLN A 129 53.25 -6.14 -15.65
C GLN A 129 52.62 -7.31 -14.90
N THR A 130 52.29 -8.38 -15.61
CA THR A 130 52.01 -9.67 -14.99
C THR A 130 53.22 -10.10 -14.18
N PRO A 131 53.09 -10.51 -12.90
CA PRO A 131 54.21 -11.07 -12.18
C PRO A 131 54.63 -12.36 -12.89
N SER A 132 55.83 -12.33 -13.46
CA SER A 132 56.48 -13.45 -14.13
C SER A 132 56.83 -14.50 -13.07
N TYR A 133 55.89 -15.41 -12.79
CA TYR A 133 56.18 -16.66 -12.12
C TYR A 133 56.24 -17.73 -13.20
N LEU A 134 57.44 -18.00 -13.70
CA LEU A 134 57.94 -19.35 -13.95
C LEU A 134 59.43 -19.25 -14.27
N THR A 135 60.17 -19.27 -13.18
CA THR A 135 61.59 -19.59 -13.08
C THR A 135 61.86 -20.94 -13.73
N GLN A 136 62.99 -20.99 -14.41
CA GLN A 136 63.65 -22.15 -15.01
C GLN A 136 63.51 -23.41 -14.16
N VAL A 137 63.14 -24.52 -14.82
CA VAL A 137 63.52 -25.86 -14.39
C VAL A 137 64.32 -26.46 -15.54
N THR A 138 65.53 -26.84 -15.16
CA THR A 138 66.69 -27.42 -15.89
C THR A 138 66.39 -28.38 -17.02
#